data_AF-A0A5P9NF52-F1
#
_entry.id   AF-A0A5P9NF52-F1
#
_cell.length_a   1.000
_cell.length_b   1.000
_cell.length_c   1.000
_cell.angle_alpha   90.00
_cell.angle_beta   90.00
_cell.angle_gamma   90.00
#
_symmetry.space_group_name_H-M   'P 1'
#
loop_
_entity.id
_entity.type
_entity.pdbx_description
1 polymer ?
#
loop_
_entity_poly.entity_id
_entity_poly.type
_entity_poly.pdbx_seq_one_letter_code
_entity_poly.pdbx_strand_id
1 'polypeptide(L)' 'MNRIEKLKNDVYSFEELDTLEKNATKLGDSESLALIEISRASKTAKGEKPKSTVGEDGRPLTKRARREQKTKR' A
#
# COMPACT_ATOMS: atom_id res chain seq x y z
N MET A 1 19.14 7.71 5.76
CA MET A 1 18.73 6.33 5.48
C MET A 1 18.32 6.18 4.04
N ASN A 2 18.88 5.19 3.36
CA ASN A 2 18.56 4.83 1.97
C ASN A 2 17.30 3.96 1.87
N ARG A 3 16.72 3.80 0.68
CA ARG A 3 15.49 3.02 0.44
C ARG A 3 15.58 1.59 1.00
N ILE A 4 16.69 0.91 0.76
CA ILE A 4 16.93 -0.47 1.25
C ILE A 4 16.94 -0.52 2.78
N GLU A 5 17.58 0.44 3.43
CA GLU A 5 17.63 0.52 4.90
C GLU A 5 16.25 0.76 5.50
N LYS A 6 15.44 1.62 4.85
CA LYS A 6 14.06 1.86 5.28
C LYS A 6 13.17 0.62 5.13
N LEU A 7 13.35 -0.18 4.06
CA LEU A 7 12.65 -1.45 3.87
C LEU A 7 13.05 -2.48 4.94
N LYS A 8 14.35 -2.61 5.23
CA LYS A 8 14.85 -3.52 6.28
C LYS A 8 14.36 -3.15 7.68
N ASN A 9 14.24 -1.85 7.96
CA ASN A 9 13.76 -1.34 9.25
C ASN A 9 12.23 -1.20 9.33
N ASP A 10 11.50 -1.66 8.31
CA ASP A 10 10.03 -1.66 8.28
C ASP A 10 9.40 -0.26 8.48
N VAL A 11 10.09 0.77 7.96
CA VAL A 11 9.76 2.19 8.20
C VAL A 11 8.61 2.67 7.32
N TYR A 12 8.49 2.14 6.10
CA TYR A 12 7.46 2.55 5.15
C TYR A 12 6.06 2.19 5.66
N SER A 13 5.04 2.91 5.24
CA SER A 13 3.64 2.52 5.41
C SER A 13 3.18 1.56 4.30
N PHE A 14 2.04 0.88 4.47
CA PHE A 14 1.48 0.01 3.42
C PHE A 14 1.25 0.74 2.09
N GLU A 15 0.78 2.00 2.12
CA GLU A 15 0.53 2.80 0.91
C GLU A 15 1.84 3.13 0.17
N GLU A 16 2.91 3.37 0.93
CA GLU A 16 4.25 3.59 0.38
C GLU A 16 4.82 2.29 -0.18
N LEU A 17 4.65 1.16 0.51
CA LEU A 17 5.05 -0.17 0.01
C LEU A 17 4.35 -0.51 -1.31
N ASP A 18 3.04 -0.24 -1.44
CA ASP A 18 2.28 -0.41 -2.69
C ASP A 18 2.82 0.45 -3.83
N THR A 19 3.24 1.67 -3.53
CA THR A 19 3.79 2.59 -4.52
C THR A 19 5.20 2.15 -4.93
N LEU A 20 6.02 1.72 -3.97
CA LEU A 20 7.37 1.23 -4.19
C LEU A 20 7.37 -0.09 -4.97
N GLU A 21 6.40 -0.97 -4.73
CA GLU A 21 6.21 -2.22 -5.46
C GLU A 21 5.96 -1.93 -6.93
N LYS A 22 4.97 -1.07 -7.25
CA LYS A 22 4.67 -0.69 -8.64
C LYS A 22 5.88 -0.13 -9.37
N ASN A 23 6.71 0.65 -8.68
CA ASN A 23 7.94 1.19 -9.25
C ASN A 23 9.01 0.11 -9.44
N ALA A 24 9.20 -0.76 -8.45
CA ALA A 24 10.15 -1.88 -8.53
C ALA A 24 9.78 -2.85 -9.65
N THR A 25 8.50 -3.19 -9.80
CA THR A 25 8.00 -4.02 -10.90
C THR A 25 8.30 -3.40 -12.26
N LYS A 26 8.08 -2.09 -12.42
CA LYS A 26 8.39 -1.38 -13.69
C LYS A 26 9.88 -1.36 -14.02
N LEU A 27 10.74 -1.34 -13.00
CA LEU A 27 12.20 -1.29 -13.15
C LEU A 27 12.85 -2.69 -13.17
N GLY A 28 12.09 -3.76 -12.92
CA GLY A 28 12.65 -5.11 -12.78
C GLY A 28 13.54 -5.28 -11.54
N ASP A 29 13.34 -4.45 -10.51
CA ASP A 29 14.13 -4.42 -9.28
C ASP A 29 13.68 -5.53 -8.32
N SER A 30 14.17 -6.74 -8.58
CA SER A 30 13.83 -7.95 -7.83
C SER A 30 14.27 -7.90 -6.36
N GLU A 31 15.39 -7.25 -6.05
CA GLU A 31 15.87 -7.08 -4.68
C GLU A 31 14.89 -6.23 -3.86
N SER A 32 14.44 -5.10 -4.40
CA SER A 32 13.43 -4.29 -3.73
C SER A 32 12.09 -5.00 -3.60
N LEU A 33 11.68 -5.79 -4.60
CA LEU A 33 10.43 -6.57 -4.52
C LEU A 33 10.47 -7.56 -3.35
N ALA A 34 11.56 -8.32 -3.20
CA ALA A 34 11.71 -9.27 -2.10
C ALA A 34 11.68 -8.57 -0.72
N LEU A 35 12.34 -7.42 -0.59
CA LEU A 35 12.34 -6.64 0.65
C LEU A 35 10.95 -6.05 0.98
N ILE A 36 10.18 -5.65 -0.03
CA ILE A 36 8.81 -5.15 0.14
C ILE A 36 7.89 -6.27 0.65
N GLU A 37 8.01 -7.48 0.10
CA GLU A 37 7.24 -8.65 0.56
C GLU A 37 7.52 -8.96 2.04
N ILE A 38 8.79 -8.95 2.44
CA ILE A 38 9.19 -9.18 3.84
C ILE A 38 8.63 -8.08 4.75
N SER A 39 8.71 -6.81 4.36
CA SER A 39 8.16 -5.69 5.14
C SER A 39 6.64 -5.80 5.28
N ARG A 40 5.91 -6.18 4.22
CA ARG A 40 4.46 -6.43 4.30
C ARG A 40 4.13 -7.58 5.26
N ALA A 41 4.88 -8.68 5.20
CA ALA A 41 4.70 -9.81 6.11
C ALA A 41 4.97 -9.41 7.58
N SER A 42 6.04 -8.63 7.83
CA SER A 42 6.35 -8.08 9.15
C SER A 42 5.22 -7.22 9.69
N LYS A 43 4.69 -6.29 8.88
CA LYS A 43 3.61 -5.39 9.30
C LYS A 43 2.30 -6.09 9.58
N THR A 44 1.93 -7.04 8.72
CA THR A 44 0.73 -7.87 8.95
C THR A 44 0.88 -8.69 10.23
N ALA A 45 2.07 -9.22 10.53
CA ALA A 45 2.37 -9.90 11.79
C ALA A 45 2.32 -8.96 13.02
N LYS A 46 2.71 -7.70 12.86
CA LYS A 46 2.58 -6.65 13.90
C LYS A 46 1.14 -6.14 14.09
N GLY A 47 0.19 -6.61 13.27
CA GLY A 47 -1.21 -6.20 13.33
C GLY A 47 -1.51 -4.87 12.63
N GLU A 48 -0.54 -4.27 11.94
CA GLU A 48 -0.81 -3.14 11.05
C GLU A 48 -1.63 -3.65 9.86
N LYS A 49 -2.72 -2.95 9.55
CA LYS A 49 -3.56 -3.24 8.38
C LYS A 49 -3.45 -2.10 7.38
N PRO A 50 -3.46 -2.39 6.06
CA PRO A 50 -3.59 -1.34 5.06
C PRO A 50 -4.88 -0.55 5.30
N LYS A 51 -4.87 0.75 4.96
CA LYS A 51 -6.11 1.53 5.03
C LYS A 51 -7.16 0.85 4.16
N SER A 52 -8.37 0.71 4.71
CA SER A 52 -9.48 0.14 3.96
C SER A 52 -9.75 1.00 2.73
N THR A 53 -9.69 0.39 1.55
CA THR A 53 -10.04 1.03 0.27
C THR A 53 -11.55 1.12 0.07
N VAL A 54 -12.32 0.62 1.04
CA VAL A 54 -13.77 0.51 1.05
C VAL A 54 -14.29 1.17 2.34
N GLY A 55 -15.32 2.01 2.21
CA GLY A 55 -16.01 2.63 3.32
C GLY A 55 -16.88 1.65 4.10
N GLU A 56 -17.38 2.10 5.25
CA GLU A 56 -18.26 1.32 6.13
C GLU A 56 -19.57 0.89 5.46
N ASP A 57 -19.95 1.60 4.39
CA ASP A 57 -21.08 1.31 3.52
C ASP A 57 -20.79 0.27 2.41
N GLY A 58 -19.62 -0.36 2.45
CA GLY A 58 -19.18 -1.35 1.47
C GLY A 58 -18.78 -0.75 0.12
N ARG A 59 -18.64 0.58 0.01
CA ARG A 59 -18.33 1.26 -1.25
C ARG A 59 -16.85 1.63 -1.36
N PRO A 60 -16.22 1.54 -2.55
CA PRO A 60 -14.85 1.98 -2.73
C PRO A 60 -14.69 3.46 -2.35
N LEU A 61 -13.67 3.84 -1.58
CA LEU A 61 -13.34 5.25 -1.23
C LEU A 61 -12.69 6.01 -2.41
N THR A 62 -13.18 5.77 -3.62
CA THR A 62 -12.63 6.35 -4.85
C THR A 62 -13.31 7.66 -5.20
N LYS A 63 -12.66 8.48 -6.04
CA LYS A 63 -13.24 9.71 -6.59
C LYS A 63 -14.51 9.44 -7.42
N ARG A 64 -14.59 8.26 -8.08
CA ARG A 64 -15.76 7.82 -8.85
C ARG A 64 -16.95 7.52 -7.93
N ALA A 65 -16.74 6.73 -6.88
CA ALA A 65 -17.79 6.41 -5.91
C ALA A 65 -18.38 7.67 -5.24
N ARG A 66 -17.53 8.65 -4.89
CA ARG A 66 -17.99 9.96 -4.38
C ARG A 66 -18.85 10.74 -5.39
N ARG A 67 -18.57 10.62 -6.69
CA ARG A 67 -19.36 11.27 -7.74
C ARG A 67 -20.72 10.58 -7.89
N GLU A 68 -20.76 9.26 -7.91
CA GLU A 68 -22.00 8.48 -7.96
C GLU A 68 -22.93 8.78 -6.78
N GLN A 69 -22.38 9.05 -5.59
CA GLN A 69 -23.16 9.48 -4.42
C GLN A 69 -23.81 10.85 -4.61
N LYS A 70 -23.15 11.80 -5.29
CA LYS A 70 -23.72 13.12 -5.58
C LYS A 70 -24.84 13.05 -6.62
N THR A 71 -24.74 12.17 -7.61
CA THR A 71 -25.77 12.01 -8.65
C THR A 71 -27.04 11.33 -8.15
N LYS A 72 -26.98 10.63 -7.00
CA LYS A 72 -28.13 9.97 -6.36
C LYS A 72 -28.92 10.85 -5.38
N ARG A 73 -28.53 12.11 -5.20
CA ARG A 73 -29.30 13.12 -4.42
C ARG A 73 -30.05 14.03 -5.38
#